data_AF-A0A9D6PMI4-F1
#
_entry.id   AF-A0A9D6PMI4-F1
#
_cell.length_a   1.000
_cell.length_b   1.000
_cell.length_c   1.000
_cell.angle_alpha   90.00
_cell.angle_beta   90.00
_cell.angle_gamma   90.00
#
_symmetry.space_group_name_H-M   'P 1'
#
loop_
_entity.id
_entity.type
_entity.pdbx_description
1 polymer ?
#
loop_
_entity_poly.entity_id
_entity_poly.type
_entity_poly.pdbx_seq_one_letter_code
_entity_poly.pdbx_strand_id
1 'polypeptide(L)' 'MKFVLVLVMVFTLGFLIRGYYDELEVIPPGTIRGNGIIEATEVEVSSKIPGRVMFIEAQEGDEVFPGQVIATLEEHDLKR' A
#
# COMPACT_ATOMS: atom_id res chain seq x y z
N MET A 1 -5.84 -0.23 -59.10
CA MET A 1 -4.56 -0.54 -58.42
C MET A 1 -3.94 0.68 -57.74
N LYS A 2 -3.70 1.82 -58.43
CA LYS A 2 -3.12 3.03 -57.79
C LYS A 2 -3.91 3.57 -56.58
N PHE A 3 -5.24 3.63 -56.66
CA PHE A 3 -6.09 4.06 -55.54
C PHE A 3 -5.98 3.16 -54.29
N VAL A 4 -5.78 1.86 -54.49
CA VAL A 4 -5.63 0.90 -53.38
C VAL A 4 -4.29 1.10 -52.68
N LEU A 5 -3.22 1.34 -53.43
CA LEU A 5 -1.90 1.65 -52.87
C LEU A 5 -1.90 2.94 -52.04
N VAL A 6 -2.59 3.99 -52.51
CA VAL A 6 -2.73 5.25 -51.78
C VAL A 6 -3.49 5.05 -50.47
N LEU A 7 -4.58 4.27 -50.48
CA LEU A 7 -5.35 3.98 -49.27
C LEU A 7 -4.53 3.23 -48.22
N VAL A 8 -3.77 2.21 -48.64
CA VAL A 8 -2.90 1.45 -47.75
C VAL A 8 -1.81 2.35 -47.16
N MET A 9 -1.22 3.23 -47.97
CA MET A 9 -0.19 4.17 -47.53
C MET A 9 -0.71 5.18 -46.49
N VAL A 10 -1.93 5.68 -46.67
CA VAL A 10 -2.56 6.59 -45.69
C VAL A 10 -2.87 5.85 -44.40
N PHE A 11 -3.36 4.60 -44.48
CA PHE A 11 -3.66 3.80 -43.30
C PHE A 11 -2.40 3.44 -42.50
N THR A 12 -1.33 3.04 -43.17
CA THR A 12 -0.05 2.75 -42.52
C THR A 12 0.56 4.00 -41.90
N LEU A 13 0.52 5.12 -42.61
CA LEU A 13 1.02 6.39 -42.08
C LEU A 13 0.20 6.86 -40.86
N GLY A 14 -1.13 6.75 -40.91
CA GLY A 14 -2.01 7.06 -39.78
C GLY A 14 -1.76 6.14 -38.58
N PHE A 15 -1.51 4.85 -38.82
CA PHE A 15 -1.16 3.90 -37.76
C PHE A 15 0.17 4.23 -37.09
N LEU A 16 1.20 4.58 -37.88
CA LEU A 16 2.51 4.99 -37.36
C LEU A 16 2.43 6.30 -36.56
N ILE A 17 1.69 7.29 -37.07
CA ILE A 17 1.50 8.57 -36.39
C ILE A 17 0.78 8.36 -35.06
N ARG A 18 -0.29 7.56 -35.03
CA ARG A 18 -1.02 7.24 -33.80
C ARG A 18 -0.10 6.56 -32.76
N GLY A 19 0.69 5.57 -33.18
CA GLY A 19 1.62 4.88 -32.29
C GLY A 19 2.68 5.80 -31.68
N TYR A 20 3.15 6.80 -32.43
CA TYR A 20 4.11 7.79 -31.94
C TYR A 20 3.52 8.72 -30.87
N TYR A 21 2.24 9.07 -30.96
CA TYR A 21 1.58 9.95 -29.99
C TYR A 21 1.10 9.24 -28.72
N ASP A 22 0.80 7.94 -28.77
CA ASP A 22 0.38 7.15 -27.59
C ASP A 22 1.51 7.04 -26.54
N GLU A 23 2.78 7.25 -26.92
CA GLU A 23 3.95 7.19 -26.03
C GLU A 23 4.20 8.49 -25.25
N LEU A 24 3.54 9.59 -25.64
CA LEU A 24 3.55 10.85 -24.91
C LEU A 24 2.48 10.79 -23.81
N GLU A 25 2.79 10.15 -22.69
CA GLU A 25 1.94 10.16 -21.49
C GLU A 25 1.87 11.61 -20.96
N VAL A 26 0.90 12.38 -21.44
CA VAL A 26 0.72 13.79 -21.07
C VAL A 26 0.13 13.85 -19.66
N ILE A 27 1.00 14.00 -18.66
CA ILE A 27 0.58 14.32 -17.29
C ILE A 27 -0.05 15.72 -17.33
N PRO A 28 -1.33 15.89 -16.96
CA PRO A 28 -1.98 17.19 -17.00
C PRO A 28 -1.21 18.21 -16.15
N PRO A 29 -1.07 19.47 -16.61
CA PRO A 29 -0.39 20.50 -15.84
C PRO A 29 -1.03 20.64 -14.45
N GLY A 30 -0.20 20.63 -13.40
CA GLY A 30 -0.66 20.63 -12.00
C GLY A 30 -0.82 19.25 -11.37
N THR A 31 -0.64 18.16 -12.12
CA THR A 31 -0.64 16.80 -11.57
C THR A 31 0.79 16.37 -11.21
N ILE A 32 1.03 15.98 -9.96
CA ILE A 32 2.29 15.36 -9.52
C ILE A 32 2.04 13.85 -9.42
N ARG A 33 2.81 13.05 -10.16
CA ARG A 33 2.85 11.60 -10.02
C ARG A 33 4.11 11.22 -9.25
N GLY A 34 3.93 10.40 -8.21
CA GLY A 34 5.01 9.80 -7.44
C GLY A 34 4.56 8.42 -6.98
N ASN A 35 5.50 7.47 -6.96
CA ASN A 35 5.30 6.19 -6.31
C ASN A 35 5.83 6.31 -4.88
N GLY A 36 5.09 5.77 -3.91
CA GLY A 36 5.48 5.78 -2.51
C GLY A 36 5.05 4.50 -1.81
N ILE A 37 5.70 4.22 -0.69
CA ILE A 37 5.33 3.15 0.23
C ILE A 37 4.70 3.81 1.46
N ILE A 38 3.62 3.23 1.96
CA ILE A 38 3.00 3.65 3.20
C ILE A 38 3.64 2.81 4.32
N GLU A 39 4.20 3.48 5.32
CA GLU A 39 4.77 2.85 6.51
C GLU A 39 3.92 3.18 7.74
N ALA A 40 3.62 2.16 8.55
CA ALA A 40 2.96 2.33 9.83
C ALA A 40 3.99 2.45 10.95
N THR A 41 3.66 3.19 12.00
CA THR A 41 4.44 3.12 13.25
C THR A 41 4.04 1.86 14.00
N GLU A 42 4.94 0.88 14.05
CA GLU A 42 4.72 -0.36 14.77
C GLU A 42 5.28 -0.27 16.19
N VAL A 43 4.53 -0.81 17.15
CA VAL A 43 4.94 -0.92 18.55
C VAL A 43 4.75 -2.36 18.98
N GLU A 44 5.85 -3.01 19.37
CA GLU A 44 5.82 -4.36 19.92
C GLU A 44 5.73 -4.27 21.45
N VAL A 45 4.72 -4.92 22.02
CA VAL A 45 4.49 -4.96 23.47
C VAL A 45 4.80 -6.35 23.98
N SER A 46 5.73 -6.44 24.94
CA SER A 46 6.10 -7.68 25.60
C SER A 46 6.18 -7.50 27.12
N SER A 47 6.07 -8.61 27.86
CA SER A 47 6.14 -8.60 29.30
C SER A 47 7.58 -8.42 29.79
N LYS A 48 7.78 -7.60 30.83
CA LYS A 48 9.09 -7.42 31.47
C LYS A 48 9.50 -8.59 32.36
N ILE A 49 8.53 -9.37 32.81
CA ILE A 49 8.70 -10.52 33.68
C ILE A 49 8.10 -11.76 33.01
N PRO A 50 8.59 -12.97 33.34
CA PRO A 50 7.92 -14.19 32.96
C PRO A 50 6.56 -14.31 33.68
N GLY A 51 5.58 -14.92 33.02
CA GLY A 51 4.26 -15.14 33.58
C GLY A 51 3.37 -15.90 32.59
N ARG A 52 2.31 -16.54 33.10
CA ARG A 52 1.29 -17.18 32.26
C ARG A 52 0.24 -16.14 31.88
N VAL A 53 -0.14 -16.08 30.61
CA VAL A 53 -1.28 -15.24 30.18
C VAL A 53 -2.56 -15.79 30.81
N MET A 54 -3.23 -14.94 31.60
CA MET A 54 -4.50 -15.25 32.24
C MET A 54 -5.66 -14.77 31.37
N PHE A 55 -5.56 -13.55 30.87
CA PHE A 55 -6.57 -12.91 30.04
C PHE A 55 -5.90 -12.13 28.91
N ILE A 56 -6.60 -12.06 27.78
CA ILE A 56 -6.31 -11.18 26.66
C ILE A 56 -7.55 -10.31 26.49
N GLU A 57 -7.41 -9.02 26.78
CA GLU A 57 -8.51 -8.06 26.82
C GLU A 57 -8.74 -7.36 25.47
N ALA A 58 -7.74 -7.34 24.59
CA ALA A 58 -7.82 -6.77 23.25
C ALA A 58 -7.85 -7.87 22.17
N GLN A 59 -8.64 -7.66 21.13
CA GLN A 59 -8.71 -8.54 19.95
C GLN A 59 -8.07 -7.88 18.72
N GLU A 60 -7.76 -8.68 17.72
CA GLU A 60 -7.24 -8.18 16.45
C GLU A 60 -8.25 -7.23 15.80
N GLY A 61 -7.77 -6.03 15.43
CA GLY A 61 -8.59 -4.98 14.84
C GLY A 61 -9.22 -4.01 15.85
N ASP A 62 -9.08 -4.25 17.16
CA ASP A 62 -9.54 -3.30 18.17
C ASP A 62 -8.68 -2.03 18.19
N GLU A 63 -9.32 -0.89 18.43
CA GLU A 63 -8.61 0.33 18.78
C GLU A 63 -8.08 0.25 20.21
N VAL A 64 -6.82 0.63 20.41
CA VAL A 64 -6.14 0.63 21.71
C VAL A 64 -5.56 2.00 22.03
N PHE A 65 -5.64 2.40 23.30
CA PHE A 65 -5.16 3.71 23.76
C PHE A 65 -4.00 3.59 24.75
N PRO A 66 -3.14 4.61 24.87
CA PRO A 66 -2.05 4.60 25.84
C PRO A 66 -2.54 4.35 27.28
N GLY A 67 -1.93 3.37 27.95
CA GLY A 67 -2.28 2.97 29.31
C GLY A 67 -3.42 1.96 29.41
N GLN A 68 -4.03 1.57 28.30
CA GLN A 68 -5.02 0.50 28.27
C GLN A 68 -4.36 -0.86 28.57
N VAL A 69 -5.02 -1.66 29.40
CA VAL A 69 -4.62 -3.06 29.66
C VAL A 69 -5.09 -3.92 28.49
N ILE A 70 -4.15 -4.63 27.86
CA ILE A 70 -4.41 -5.50 26.69
C ILE A 70 -4.21 -6.99 26.98
N ALA A 71 -3.44 -7.31 28.03
CA ALA A 71 -3.21 -8.67 28.51
C ALA A 71 -2.93 -8.63 30.02
N THR A 72 -3.46 -9.61 30.74
CA THR A 72 -3.17 -9.82 32.17
C THR A 72 -2.37 -11.11 32.36
N LEU A 73 -1.27 -11.03 33.14
CA LEU A 73 -0.40 -12.16 33.45
C LEU A 73 -0.61 -12.65 34.89
N GLU A 74 -0.32 -13.93 35.11
CA GLU A 74 -0.30 -14.55 36.44
C GLU A 74 0.88 -14.05 37.27
N GLU A 75 0.60 -13.61 38.50
CA GLU A 75 1.57 -12.97 39.39
C GLU A 75 2.29 -13.99 40.28
N HIS A 76 3.34 -14.66 39.76
CA HIS A 76 4.15 -15.61 40.54
C HIS A 76 5.36 -14.98 41.25
N ASP A 77 5.99 -13.96 40.66
CA ASP A 77 7.29 -13.43 41.12
C ASP A 77 7.26 -12.01 41.72
N LEU A 78 6.14 -11.26 41.63
CA LEU A 78 6.08 -9.86 42.07
C LEU A 78 5.77 -9.67 43.58
N LYS A 79 5.40 -10.73 44.31
CA LYS A 79 5.02 -10.65 45.73
C LYS A 79 6.15 -10.90 46.73
N ARG A 80 7.41 -10.74 46.32
CA ARG A 80 8.57 -10.99 47.19
C ARG A 80 9.09 -9.73 47.88
#